data_AF-A0A1K0IZ67-F1
#
_entry.id   AF-A0A1K0IZ67-F1
#
_cell.length_a   1.000
_cell.length_b   1.000
_cell.length_c   1.000
_cell.angle_alpha   90.00
_cell.angle_beta   90.00
_cell.angle_gamma   90.00
#
_symmetry.space_group_name_H-M   'P 1'
#
loop_
_entity.id
_entity.type
_entity.pdbx_description
1 polymer ?
#
loop_
_entity_poly.entity_id
_entity_poly.type
_entity_poly.pdbx_seq_one_letter_code
_entity_poly.pdbx_strand_id
1 'polypeptide(L)' 'MADARRLTARAQAGVLWATHLVQEVEHADRVIVLDRGTVRFDGTPAALRGAAACDTLEGAFLAMTPPAPVTDPAARRVPA' A
#
# COMPACT_ATOMS: atom_id res chain seq x y z
N MET A 1 -11.29 1.29 10.38
CA MET A 1 -11.26 2.57 9.60
C MET A 1 -12.35 3.57 9.97
N ALA A 2 -13.49 3.20 10.59
CA ALA A 2 -14.59 4.14 10.86
C ALA A 2 -14.18 5.35 11.72
N ASP A 3 -13.39 5.14 12.79
CA ASP A 3 -12.92 6.23 13.63
C ASP A 3 -11.94 7.16 12.91
N ALA A 4 -11.02 6.59 12.12
CA ALA A 4 -10.11 7.36 11.29
C ALA A 4 -10.87 8.25 10.29
N ARG A 5 -11.93 7.72 9.65
CA ARG A 5 -12.82 8.48 8.76
C ARG A 5 -13.59 9.58 9.48
N ARG A 6 -14.05 9.31 10.71
CA ARG A 6 -14.75 10.32 11.53
C ARG A 6 -13.80 11.46 11.91
N LEU A 7 -12.56 11.16 12.24
CA LEU A 7 -11.54 12.15 12.59
C LEU A 7 -11.16 13.01 11.37
N THR A 8 -10.92 12.39 10.21
CA THR A 8 -10.57 13.12 8.98
C THR A 8 -11.67 14.10 8.57
N ALA A 9 -12.94 13.69 8.66
CA ALA A 9 -14.08 14.56 8.36
C ALA A 9 -14.19 15.76 9.30
N ARG A 10 -13.89 15.58 10.60
CA ARG A 10 -13.98 16.66 11.60
C ARG A 10 -12.80 17.62 11.55
N ALA A 11 -11.60 17.09 11.32
CA ALA A 11 -10.36 17.85 11.37
C ALA A 11 -9.93 18.42 10.00
N GLN A 12 -10.67 18.13 8.92
CA GLN A 12 -10.29 18.45 7.54
C GLN A 12 -8.86 17.98 7.21
N ALA A 13 -8.51 16.77 7.66
CA ALA A 13 -7.18 16.19 7.53
C ALA A 13 -7.21 14.86 6.76
N GLY A 14 -6.08 14.46 6.19
CA GLY A 14 -5.88 13.12 5.61
C GLY A 14 -5.28 12.14 6.62
N VAL A 15 -5.51 10.84 6.42
CA VAL A 15 -4.83 9.76 7.15
C VAL A 15 -3.98 8.98 6.17
N LEU A 16 -2.69 8.88 6.47
CA LEU A 16 -1.79 7.93 5.83
C LEU A 16 -1.68 6.70 6.73
N TRP A 17 -2.09 5.54 6.22
CA TRP A 17 -2.05 4.27 6.93
C TRP A 17 -1.03 3.36 6.26
N ALA A 18 0.10 3.11 6.94
CA ALA A 18 1.11 2.16 6.50
C ALA A 18 0.96 0.87 7.31
N THR A 19 0.76 -0.25 6.62
CA THR A 19 0.53 -1.56 7.24
C THR A 19 1.16 -2.65 6.39
N HIS A 20 1.50 -3.76 7.03
CA HIS A 20 1.89 -4.99 6.35
C HIS A 20 0.70 -5.94 6.16
N LEU A 21 -0.46 -5.62 6.75
CA LEU A 21 -1.68 -6.42 6.65
C LEU A 21 -2.53 -5.89 5.49
N VAL A 22 -2.42 -6.53 4.33
CA VAL A 22 -3.10 -6.08 3.09
C VAL A 22 -4.62 -6.00 3.26
N GLN A 23 -5.23 -6.84 4.08
CA GLN A 23 -6.67 -6.82 4.32
C GLN A 23 -7.16 -5.54 5.01
N GLU A 24 -6.30 -4.83 5.75
CA GLU A 24 -6.69 -3.59 6.40
C GLU A 24 -7.02 -2.49 5.38
N VAL A 25 -6.48 -2.56 4.16
CA VAL A 25 -6.65 -1.52 3.13
C VAL A 25 -7.80 -1.80 2.15
N GLU A 26 -8.59 -2.87 2.36
CA GLU A 26 -9.73 -3.23 1.49
C GLU A 26 -10.76 -2.11 1.38
N HIS A 27 -10.90 -1.30 2.43
CA HIS A 27 -11.85 -0.17 2.50
C HIS A 27 -11.17 1.19 2.47
N ALA A 28 -9.90 1.26 2.06
CA ALA A 28 -9.21 2.52 1.86
C ALA A 28 -9.77 3.24 0.63
N ASP A 29 -9.82 4.57 0.68
CA ASP A 29 -10.22 5.39 -0.48
C ASP A 29 -9.17 5.29 -1.62
N ARG A 30 -7.91 5.11 -1.25
CA ARG A 30 -6.75 5.03 -2.13
C ARG A 30 -5.69 4.11 -1.52
N VAL A 31 -5.01 3.34 -2.37
CA VAL A 31 -3.92 2.43 -2.05
C VAL A 31 -2.70 2.85 -2.86
N ILE A 32 -1.55 2.92 -2.19
CA ILE A 32 -0.25 3.10 -2.82
C ILE A 32 0.55 1.83 -2.55
N VAL A 33 0.99 1.16 -3.61
CA VAL A 33 1.94 0.04 -3.50
C VAL A 33 3.34 0.60 -3.71
N LEU A 34 4.18 0.47 -2.68
CA LEU A 34 5.57 0.96 -2.70
C LEU A 34 6.53 -0.23 -2.67
N ASP A 35 7.44 -0.30 -3.65
CA ASP A 35 8.53 -1.27 -3.67
C ASP A 35 9.87 -0.54 -3.86
N ARG A 36 10.82 -0.76 -2.94
CA ARG A 36 12.18 -0.19 -2.98
C ARG A 36 12.21 1.32 -3.30
N GLY A 37 11.33 2.08 -2.66
CA GLY A 37 11.25 3.55 -2.83
C GLY A 37 10.56 4.01 -4.11
N THR A 38 10.02 3.09 -4.91
CA THR A 38 9.28 3.38 -6.15
C THR A 38 7.80 3.06 -5.98
N VAL A 39 6.93 4.00 -6.35
CA VAL A 39 5.49 3.75 -6.41
C VAL A 39 5.21 2.82 -7.59
N ARG A 40 4.66 1.64 -7.29
CA ARG A 40 4.30 0.60 -8.27
C ARG A 40 2.86 0.72 -8.72
N PHE A 41 2.00 1.21 -7.84
CA PHE A 41 0.59 1.44 -8.10
C PHE A 41 0.06 2.56 -7.22
N ASP A 42 -0.93 3.27 -7.75
CA ASP A 42 -1.60 4.38 -7.10
C ASP A 42 -3.05 4.47 -7.59
N GLY A 43 -4.01 4.11 -6.75
CA GLY A 43 -5.41 4.06 -7.14
C GLY A 43 -6.31 3.40 -6.10
N THR A 44 -7.52 2.98 -6.49
CA THR A 44 -8.46 2.30 -5.58
C THR A 44 -8.09 0.83 -5.38
N PRO A 45 -8.54 0.17 -4.30
CA PRO A 45 -8.37 -1.27 -4.12
C PRO A 45 -8.88 -2.11 -5.29
N ALA A 46 -10.03 -1.75 -5.86
CA ALA A 46 -10.58 -2.44 -7.02
C ALA A 46 -9.70 -2.27 -8.28
N ALA A 47 -9.16 -1.06 -8.49
CA ALA A 47 -8.23 -0.81 -9.59
C ALA A 47 -6.91 -1.56 -9.42
N LEU A 48 -6.43 -1.75 -8.19
CA LEU A 48 -5.24 -2.56 -7.89
C LEU A 48 -5.43 -4.01 -8.35
N ARG A 49 -6.56 -4.63 -7.95
CA ARG A 49 -6.92 -5.99 -8.38
C ARG A 49 -7.01 -6.11 -9.90
N GLY A 50 -7.66 -5.14 -10.55
CA GLY A 50 -7.78 -5.09 -12.01
C GLY A 50 -6.42 -4.95 -12.70
N ALA A 51 -5.54 -4.07 -12.21
CA ALA A 51 -4.21 -3.84 -12.78
C ALA A 51 -3.28 -5.06 -12.66
N ALA A 52 -3.42 -5.85 -11.58
CA ALA A 52 -2.64 -7.07 -11.36
C ALA A 52 -3.29 -8.35 -11.91
N ALA A 53 -4.52 -8.26 -12.46
CA ALA A 53 -5.33 -9.42 -12.84
C ALA A 53 -5.42 -10.49 -11.73
N CYS A 54 -5.70 -10.05 -10.50
CA CYS A 54 -5.79 -10.90 -9.31
C CYS A 54 -7.12 -10.73 -8.60
N ASP A 55 -7.63 -11.81 -8.00
CA ASP A 55 -8.89 -11.79 -7.25
C ASP A 55 -8.76 -11.16 -5.86
N THR A 56 -7.54 -11.13 -5.30
CA THR A 56 -7.25 -10.62 -3.96
C THR A 56 -6.27 -9.46 -4.01
N LEU A 57 -6.39 -8.53 -3.04
CA LEU A 57 -5.41 -7.45 -2.88
C LEU A 57 -4.03 -7.99 -2.52
N GLU A 58 -3.96 -9.08 -1.75
CA GLU A 58 -2.69 -9.73 -1.40
C GLU A 58 -1.99 -10.27 -2.65
N GLY A 59 -2.71 -10.96 -3.53
CA GLY A 59 -2.19 -11.42 -4.81
C GLY A 59 -1.70 -10.26 -5.67
N ALA A 60 -2.48 -9.17 -5.73
CA ALA A 60 -2.11 -7.98 -6.47
C ALA A 60 -0.84 -7.31 -5.90
N PHE A 61 -0.72 -7.23 -4.57
CA PHE A 61 0.47 -6.71 -3.90
C PHE A 61 1.70 -7.55 -4.24
N LEU A 62 1.63 -8.88 -4.06
CA LEU A 62 2.72 -9.80 -4.34
C LEU A 62 3.16 -9.76 -5.80
N ALA A 63 2.22 -9.65 -6.75
CA ALA A 63 2.52 -9.51 -8.17
C ALA A 63 3.29 -8.21 -8.49
N MET A 64 3.04 -7.13 -7.74
CA MET A 64 3.70 -5.83 -7.93
C MET A 64 5.00 -5.68 -7.14
N THR A 65 5.20 -6.48 -6.10
CA THR A 65 6.36 -6.47 -5.20
C THR A 65 7.04 -7.85 -5.16
N PRO A 66 7.61 -8.32 -6.29
CA PRO A 66 8.30 -9.60 -6.30
C PRO A 66 9.48 -9.59 -5.30
N PRO A 67 9.79 -10.74 -4.68
CA PRO A 67 10.89 -10.82 -3.73
C PRO A 67 12.19 -10.35 -4.39
N ALA A 68 12.87 -9.44 -3.71
CA ALA A 68 14.19 -9.01 -4.15
C ALA A 68 15.18 -10.18 -4.01
N PRO A 69 16.23 -10.24 -4.85
CA PRO A 69 17.39 -11.05 -4.56
C PRO A 69 17.92 -10.71 -3.17
N VAL A 70 18.26 -11.71 -2.37
CA VAL A 70 18.87 -11.49 -1.04
C VAL A 70 20.14 -10.65 -1.25
N THR A 71 20.09 -9.41 -0.81
CA THR A 71 21.17 -8.42 -0.89
C THR A 71 21.44 -7.88 0.50
N ASP A 72 22.67 -7.44 0.75
CA ASP A 72 23.14 -7.03 2.07
C ASP A 72 22.23 -5.94 2.70
N PRO A 73 21.59 -6.21 3.86
CA PRO A 73 20.70 -5.26 4.53
C PRO A 73 21.41 -3.95 4.95
N ALA A 74 22.74 -3.94 5.06
CA ALA A 74 23.52 -2.74 5.39
C ALA A 74 23.49 -1.66 4.29
N ALA A 75 23.18 -2.03 3.03
CA ALA A 75 23.15 -1.09 1.90
C ALA A 75 21.89 -0.21 1.84
N ARG A 76 20.88 -0.47 2.69
CA ARG A 76 19.54 0.13 2.59
C ARG A 76 19.25 1.18 3.68
N ARG A 77 20.13 2.16 3.86
CA ARG A 77 19.85 3.33 4.71
C ARG A 77 19.10 4.40 3.89
N VAL A 78 18.00 4.92 4.45
CA VAL A 78 17.36 6.15 3.93
C VAL A 78 18.26 7.32 4.35
N PRO A 79 18.75 8.15 3.41
CA PRO A 79 19.53 9.33 3.77
C PRO A 79 18.70 10.28 4.65
N ALA A 80 19.38 10.88 5.63
CA ALA A 80 18.79 11.84 6.57
C ALA A 80 18.42 13.17 5.88
#